data_AF-A0A1V4MQD1-F1
#
_entry.id   AF-A0A1V4MQD1-F1
#
_cell.length_a   1.000
_cell.length_b   1.000
_cell.length_c   1.000
_cell.angle_alpha   90.00
_cell.angle_beta   90.00
_cell.angle_gamma   90.00
#
_symmetry.space_group_name_H-M   'P 1'
#
loop_
_entity.id
_entity.type
_entity.pdbx_description
1 polymer ?
#
loop_
_entity_poly.entity_id
_entity_poly.type
_entity_poly.pdbx_seq_one_letter_code
_entity_poly.pdbx_strand_id
1 'polypeptide(L)'
;MNKSSSFHELFRSILNSSESVHDAPQSFKNDLIRIILSREDNVAAPDDIGEYFGPPKMPGTAVIGMRLRRPELFQDTIHSNMETYDVWLDRILDQIVKQVIDKDTTFRTSPLNPRLTETVIPRIKEWLELADNQGTRLQDLIPQQMYEDVFIQMVLMITTGNPKPEIPCFYREFNEMGYRLAFTLMQCLDKSGYSKTNSAAIERLVHIAVLSGYAGINLKSSASAASTLLNRNCIPVDSSWVKDLKCVQAVPPADIKKIASGMMDLSEELQGQYGINAVPVYFEEVVDTAEPTLLAFFSDDYLETIIDLKRFEIMLDRNRCLSVLFIPRKGRYGNDFAHADIYRVIGDKTFKRLVEHYETGRFHISRSGPMAGCIDPRFISENLIRELDLLSSNRRLILETKGCRNFEMLQGHLTAPWYSSFNCNRALSIRTVGIDLHPVFIRIPPGLKAYDGFDNPVIRDTPSGEIKGVRFAGMTTKDLCDALKNINYPSILNKGRNELGIDTL
;
A
#
# COMPACT_ATOMS: atom_id res chain seq x y z
N MET A 1 -39.01 -4.39 3.43
CA MET A 1 -38.48 -3.38 2.48
C MET A 1 -36.98 -3.54 2.39
N ASN A 2 -36.44 -3.65 1.17
CA ASN A 2 -35.02 -3.89 0.93
C ASN A 2 -34.24 -2.62 1.30
N LYS A 3 -33.50 -2.61 2.42
CA LYS A 3 -32.73 -1.43 2.92
C LYS A 3 -31.84 -0.79 1.85
N SER A 4 -31.39 -1.58 0.87
CA SER A 4 -30.58 -1.13 -0.26
C SER A 4 -31.33 -0.18 -1.21
N SER A 5 -32.64 -0.38 -1.45
CA SER A 5 -33.44 0.47 -2.35
C SER A 5 -33.60 1.88 -1.79
N SER A 6 -33.91 1.97 -0.49
CA SER A 6 -34.13 3.27 0.18
C SER A 6 -32.86 4.12 0.24
N PHE A 7 -31.68 3.50 0.41
CA PHE A 7 -30.42 4.25 0.39
C PHE A 7 -30.12 4.82 -0.99
N HIS A 8 -30.28 4.03 -2.06
CA HIS A 8 -30.01 4.49 -3.43
C HIS A 8 -30.94 5.62 -3.87
N GLU A 9 -32.24 5.53 -3.53
CA GLU A 9 -33.22 6.56 -3.83
C GLU A 9 -32.87 7.88 -3.12
N LEU A 10 -32.56 7.82 -1.82
CA LEU A 10 -32.17 8.99 -1.03
C LEU A 10 -30.83 9.59 -1.51
N PHE A 11 -29.85 8.73 -1.82
CA PHE A 11 -28.56 9.15 -2.36
C PHE A 11 -28.72 9.93 -3.67
N ARG A 12 -29.53 9.42 -4.60
CA ARG A 12 -29.85 10.13 -5.85
C ARG A 12 -30.64 11.41 -5.62
N SER A 13 -31.56 11.41 -4.66
CA SER A 13 -32.32 12.61 -4.29
C SER A 13 -31.38 13.72 -3.82
N ILE A 14 -30.47 13.42 -2.89
CA ILE A 14 -29.51 14.38 -2.33
C ILE A 14 -28.51 14.88 -3.40
N LEU A 15 -28.09 14.01 -4.32
CA LEU A 15 -27.21 14.44 -5.41
C LEU A 15 -27.91 15.36 -6.41
N ASN A 16 -29.21 15.14 -6.67
CA ASN A 16 -29.99 15.90 -7.65
C ASN A 16 -30.69 17.14 -7.07
N SER A 17 -30.79 17.26 -5.74
CA SER A 17 -31.41 18.39 -5.06
C SER A 17 -30.38 19.42 -4.59
N SER A 18 -30.84 20.64 -4.32
CA SER A 18 -30.07 21.65 -3.58
C SER A 18 -30.07 21.41 -2.07
N GLU A 19 -30.65 20.30 -1.60
CA GLU A 19 -30.71 19.99 -0.17
C GLU A 19 -29.32 19.65 0.35
N SER A 20 -29.10 20.00 1.61
CA SER A 20 -27.86 19.70 2.30
C SER A 20 -27.87 18.24 2.75
N VAL A 21 -26.72 17.55 2.62
CA VAL A 21 -26.56 16.21 3.19
C VAL A 21 -26.60 16.24 4.73
N HIS A 22 -26.40 17.40 5.35
CA HIS A 22 -26.49 17.56 6.80
C HIS A 22 -27.91 17.32 7.34
N ASP A 23 -28.93 17.64 6.53
CA ASP A 23 -30.35 17.46 6.85
C ASP A 23 -30.82 16.01 6.68
N ALA A 24 -29.99 15.16 6.07
CA ALA A 24 -30.32 13.75 5.88
C ALA A 24 -30.39 12.99 7.22
N PRO A 25 -31.20 11.91 7.30
CA PRO A 25 -31.24 11.05 8.48
C PRO A 25 -29.86 10.55 8.90
N GLN A 26 -29.59 10.45 10.21
CA GLN A 26 -28.29 10.02 10.72
C GLN A 26 -27.88 8.63 10.21
N SER A 27 -28.84 7.71 10.05
CA SER A 27 -28.59 6.39 9.46
C SER A 27 -28.01 6.48 8.04
N PHE A 28 -28.55 7.38 7.20
CA PHE A 28 -28.02 7.62 5.86
C PHE A 28 -26.60 8.19 5.91
N LYS A 29 -26.35 9.17 6.79
CA LYS A 29 -25.02 9.78 6.95
C LYS A 29 -23.97 8.73 7.35
N ASN A 30 -24.30 7.85 8.29
CA ASN A 30 -23.39 6.76 8.68
C ASN A 30 -23.14 5.77 7.54
N ASP A 31 -24.18 5.39 6.81
CA ASP A 31 -24.05 4.48 5.65
C ASP A 31 -23.18 5.12 4.57
N LEU A 32 -23.34 6.43 4.32
CA LEU A 32 -22.52 7.20 3.39
C LEU A 32 -21.06 7.28 3.86
N ILE A 33 -20.79 7.64 5.12
CA ILE A 33 -19.43 7.65 5.71
C ILE A 33 -18.77 6.29 5.56
N ARG A 34 -19.48 5.22 5.93
CA ARG A 34 -18.97 3.84 5.82
C ARG A 34 -18.59 3.51 4.39
N ILE A 35 -19.49 3.78 3.44
CA ILE A 35 -19.26 3.51 2.01
C ILE A 35 -18.06 4.32 1.49
N ILE A 36 -17.93 5.60 1.87
CA ILE A 36 -16.81 6.45 1.46
C ILE A 36 -15.47 5.90 1.98
N LEU A 37 -15.43 5.45 3.24
CA LEU A 37 -14.19 4.91 3.83
C LEU A 37 -13.86 3.50 3.34
N SER A 38 -14.86 2.67 3.05
CA SER A 38 -14.64 1.33 2.50
C SER A 38 -15.85 0.80 1.73
N ARG A 39 -15.54 0.08 0.65
CA ARG A 39 -16.51 -0.65 -0.17
C ARG A 39 -16.66 -2.11 0.24
N GLU A 40 -15.98 -2.55 1.29
CA GLU A 40 -16.14 -3.92 1.79
C GLU A 40 -17.52 -4.11 2.41
N ASP A 41 -18.26 -5.07 1.91
CA ASP A 41 -19.64 -5.35 2.32
C ASP A 41 -19.69 -6.27 3.53
N ASN A 42 -18.73 -7.19 3.61
CA ASN A 42 -18.63 -8.19 4.68
C ASN A 42 -17.33 -7.93 5.45
N VAL A 43 -17.31 -6.82 6.20
CA VAL A 43 -16.21 -6.50 7.11
C VAL A 43 -16.25 -7.49 8.28
N ALA A 44 -15.10 -8.07 8.61
CA ALA A 44 -14.95 -8.97 9.75
C ALA A 44 -15.29 -8.29 11.08
N ALA A 45 -15.64 -9.07 12.10
CA ALA A 45 -15.85 -8.50 13.42
C ALA A 45 -14.53 -7.92 13.96
N PRO A 46 -14.56 -6.84 14.77
CA PRO A 46 -13.34 -6.23 15.32
C PRO A 46 -12.45 -7.21 16.09
N ASP A 47 -13.04 -8.17 16.82
CA ASP A 47 -12.28 -9.18 17.57
C ASP A 47 -11.53 -10.14 16.64
N ASP A 48 -12.17 -10.58 15.56
CA ASP A 48 -11.57 -11.44 14.53
C ASP A 48 -10.42 -10.73 13.79
N ILE A 49 -10.61 -9.44 13.50
CA ILE A 49 -9.52 -8.60 12.96
C ILE A 49 -8.38 -8.50 13.97
N GLY A 50 -8.73 -8.34 15.25
CA GLY A 50 -7.78 -8.19 16.34
C GLY A 50 -6.86 -9.39 16.54
N GLU A 51 -7.33 -10.58 16.20
CA GLU A 51 -6.54 -11.81 16.24
C GLU A 51 -5.31 -11.76 15.34
N TYR A 52 -5.32 -10.96 14.27
CA TYR A 52 -4.22 -10.86 13.30
C TYR A 52 -3.55 -9.48 13.29
N PHE A 53 -4.37 -8.43 13.31
CA PHE A 53 -3.94 -7.05 13.11
C PHE A 53 -3.80 -6.24 14.41
N GLY A 54 -4.01 -6.90 15.55
CA GLY A 54 -3.93 -6.27 16.87
C GLY A 54 -5.16 -5.44 17.21
N PRO A 55 -5.16 -4.77 18.38
CA PRO A 55 -6.35 -4.08 18.89
C PRO A 55 -6.82 -2.96 17.94
N PRO A 56 -8.13 -2.66 17.91
CA PRO A 56 -8.67 -1.56 17.12
C PRO A 56 -7.95 -0.24 17.39
N LYS A 57 -7.51 0.43 16.33
CA LYS A 57 -6.79 1.71 16.39
C LYS A 57 -7.04 2.52 15.13
N MET A 58 -6.78 3.83 15.20
CA MET A 58 -6.77 4.67 14.01
C MET A 58 -5.52 4.34 13.16
N PRO A 59 -5.67 3.84 11.92
CA PRO A 59 -4.52 3.49 11.10
C PRO A 59 -3.86 4.72 10.49
N GLY A 60 -2.65 4.52 9.96
CA GLY A 60 -1.90 5.56 9.25
C GLY A 60 -1.02 6.41 10.17
N THR A 61 -0.40 7.46 9.64
CA THR A 61 0.43 8.35 10.47
C THR A 61 -0.38 9.47 11.13
N ALA A 62 -1.36 9.99 10.40
CA ALA A 62 -2.24 11.08 10.79
C ALA A 62 -3.53 11.02 9.96
N VAL A 63 -4.56 11.71 10.40
CA VAL A 63 -5.81 11.90 9.62
C VAL A 63 -5.79 13.23 8.89
N ILE A 64 -6.47 13.33 7.74
CA ILE A 64 -6.42 14.57 6.94
C ILE A 64 -6.96 15.78 7.71
N GLY A 65 -7.92 15.59 8.63
CA GLY A 65 -8.45 16.63 9.50
C GLY A 65 -7.41 17.20 10.48
N MET A 66 -6.30 16.52 10.75
CA MET A 66 -5.20 17.09 11.53
C MET A 66 -4.55 18.29 10.84
N ARG A 67 -4.67 18.43 9.51
CA ARG A 67 -4.17 19.62 8.78
C ARG A 67 -4.85 20.92 9.20
N LEU A 68 -6.08 20.86 9.72
CA LEU A 68 -6.78 22.02 10.26
C LEU A 68 -6.17 22.51 11.57
N ARG A 69 -5.73 21.57 12.41
CA ARG A 69 -5.28 21.84 13.79
C ARG A 69 -3.77 21.93 13.90
N ARG A 70 -3.06 21.20 13.05
CA ARG A 70 -1.62 20.97 13.06
C ARG A 70 -1.02 20.89 11.65
N PRO A 71 -1.17 21.94 10.81
CA PRO A 71 -0.64 21.94 9.45
C PRO A 71 0.89 21.77 9.38
N GLU A 72 1.62 22.11 10.45
CA GLU A 72 3.07 21.94 10.56
C GLU A 72 3.51 20.47 10.50
N LEU A 73 2.65 19.52 10.87
CA LEU A 73 2.95 18.09 10.79
C LEU A 73 3.05 17.59 9.36
N PHE A 74 2.52 18.33 8.39
CA PHE A 74 2.47 17.95 6.98
C PHE A 74 3.50 18.71 6.12
N GLN A 75 4.34 19.53 6.75
CA GLN A 75 5.51 20.10 6.11
C GLN A 75 6.62 19.04 6.04
N ASP A 76 7.28 18.96 4.88
CA ASP A 76 8.46 18.13 4.66
C ASP A 76 9.60 18.47 5.62
N THR A 77 9.87 19.77 5.80
CA THR A 77 10.88 20.31 6.71
C THR A 77 10.33 21.51 7.48
N ILE A 78 11.03 21.98 8.51
CA ILE A 78 10.70 23.24 9.19
C ILE A 78 10.86 24.49 8.30
N HIS A 79 11.53 24.33 7.15
CA HIS A 79 11.76 25.39 6.17
C HIS A 79 10.78 25.37 4.99
N SER A 80 10.01 24.29 4.85
CA SER A 80 9.01 24.14 3.78
C SER A 80 7.84 25.09 4.01
N ASN A 81 7.22 25.58 2.93
CA ASN A 81 6.01 26.39 3.07
C ASN A 81 4.89 25.58 3.73
N MET A 82 4.22 26.21 4.69
CA MET A 82 3.03 25.63 5.33
C MET A 82 1.82 25.90 4.45
N GLU A 83 1.21 24.84 3.94
CA GLU A 83 -0.04 24.91 3.19
C GLU A 83 -1.22 24.75 4.17
N THR A 84 -2.22 25.64 4.08
CA THR A 84 -3.44 25.50 4.89
C THR A 84 -4.29 24.34 4.37
N TYR A 85 -5.17 23.81 5.23
CA TYR A 85 -6.05 22.70 4.86
C TYR A 85 -6.89 23.00 3.62
N ASP A 86 -7.53 24.17 3.55
CA ASP A 86 -8.41 24.52 2.43
C ASP A 86 -7.64 24.62 1.10
N VAL A 87 -6.46 25.25 1.13
CA VAL A 87 -5.61 25.40 -0.06
C VAL A 87 -5.12 24.04 -0.55
N TRP A 88 -4.67 23.18 0.37
CA TRP A 88 -4.29 21.81 0.07
C TRP A 88 -5.46 21.01 -0.52
N LEU A 89 -6.62 21.08 0.11
CA LEU A 89 -7.80 20.32 -0.26
C LEU A 89 -8.31 20.74 -1.65
N ASP A 90 -8.43 22.04 -1.92
CA ASP A 90 -8.85 22.55 -3.23
C ASP A 90 -7.89 22.10 -4.34
N ARG A 91 -6.59 22.24 -4.11
CA ARG A 91 -5.57 21.83 -5.09
C ARG A 91 -5.63 20.33 -5.39
N ILE A 92 -5.75 19.50 -4.36
CA ILE A 92 -5.80 18.03 -4.52
C ILE A 92 -7.10 17.59 -5.20
N LEU A 93 -8.25 18.13 -4.78
CA LEU A 93 -9.54 17.77 -5.38
C LEU A 93 -9.61 18.22 -6.85
N ASP A 94 -9.10 19.40 -7.18
CA ASP A 94 -9.01 19.87 -8.57
C ASP A 94 -8.16 18.91 -9.44
N GLN A 95 -7.00 18.48 -8.93
CA GLN A 95 -6.15 17.50 -9.62
C GLN A 95 -6.86 16.16 -9.84
N ILE A 96 -7.52 15.62 -8.82
CA ILE A 96 -8.23 14.34 -8.89
C ILE A 96 -9.42 14.44 -9.85
N VAL A 97 -10.23 15.49 -9.77
CA VAL A 97 -11.37 15.70 -10.68
C VAL A 97 -10.88 15.75 -12.14
N LYS A 98 -9.83 16.51 -12.43
CA LYS A 98 -9.22 16.55 -13.77
C LYS A 98 -8.75 15.17 -14.22
N GLN A 99 -8.07 14.42 -13.36
CA GLN A 99 -7.61 13.07 -13.68
C GLN A 99 -8.77 12.12 -14.00
N VAL A 100 -9.86 12.15 -13.22
CA VAL A 100 -11.05 11.33 -13.45
C VAL A 100 -11.70 11.69 -14.80
N ILE A 101 -11.92 12.97 -15.06
CA ILE A 101 -12.50 13.48 -16.32
C ILE A 101 -11.63 13.07 -17.51
N ASP A 102 -10.31 13.22 -17.39
CA ASP A 102 -9.37 12.92 -18.46
C ASP A 102 -9.29 11.44 -18.75
N LYS A 103 -9.50 10.55 -17.78
CA LYS A 103 -9.30 9.11 -17.97
C LYS A 103 -10.59 8.32 -18.20
N ASP A 104 -11.73 8.86 -17.79
CA ASP A 104 -13.02 8.23 -18.02
C ASP A 104 -13.67 8.77 -19.31
N THR A 105 -13.79 7.88 -20.29
CA THR A 105 -14.33 8.18 -21.62
C THR A 105 -15.76 8.70 -21.59
N THR A 106 -16.54 8.37 -20.55
CA THR A 106 -17.93 8.84 -20.41
C THR A 106 -18.00 10.35 -20.17
N PHE A 107 -17.00 10.91 -19.49
CA PHE A 107 -16.94 12.35 -19.19
C PHE A 107 -16.28 13.17 -20.30
N ARG A 108 -15.34 12.59 -21.06
CA ARG A 108 -14.67 13.29 -22.19
C ARG A 108 -15.63 13.85 -23.23
N THR A 109 -16.78 13.21 -23.43
CA THR A 109 -17.81 13.63 -24.40
C THR A 109 -18.94 14.44 -23.77
N SER A 110 -18.91 14.67 -22.45
CA SER A 110 -20.00 15.34 -21.75
C SER A 110 -19.81 16.87 -21.76
N PRO A 111 -20.82 17.66 -22.19
CA PRO A 111 -20.78 19.13 -22.16
C PRO A 111 -20.76 19.73 -20.75
N LEU A 112 -20.84 18.90 -19.70
CA LEU A 112 -20.83 19.31 -18.28
C LEU A 112 -19.43 19.54 -17.71
N ASN A 113 -18.36 19.31 -18.48
CA ASN A 113 -16.98 19.26 -18.01
C ASN A 113 -16.53 20.50 -17.17
N PRO A 114 -16.75 21.77 -17.60
CA PRO A 114 -16.34 22.93 -16.80
C PRO A 114 -17.16 23.14 -15.52
N ARG A 115 -18.44 22.78 -15.52
CA ARG A 115 -19.35 22.92 -14.36
C ARG A 115 -19.19 21.77 -13.35
N LEU A 116 -18.51 20.70 -13.74
CA LEU A 116 -18.30 19.52 -12.89
C LEU A 116 -17.44 19.88 -11.68
N THR A 117 -16.33 20.60 -11.88
CA THR A 117 -15.45 21.03 -10.78
C THR A 117 -16.18 21.97 -9.82
N GLU A 118 -16.95 22.94 -10.35
CA GLU A 118 -17.74 23.91 -9.59
C GLU A 118 -18.85 23.24 -8.73
N THR A 119 -19.26 22.01 -9.09
CA THR A 119 -20.32 21.29 -8.37
C THR A 119 -19.75 20.21 -7.44
N VAL A 120 -18.74 19.45 -7.89
CA VAL A 120 -18.20 18.29 -7.19
C VAL A 120 -17.37 18.71 -5.97
N ILE A 121 -16.48 19.70 -6.11
CA ILE A 121 -15.58 20.10 -5.01
C ILE A 121 -16.36 20.62 -3.79
N PRO A 122 -17.34 21.55 -3.93
CA PRO A 122 -18.13 22.01 -2.79
C PRO A 122 -18.90 20.87 -2.12
N ARG A 123 -19.41 19.91 -2.89
CA ARG A 123 -20.13 18.75 -2.35
C ARG A 123 -19.22 17.81 -1.56
N ILE A 124 -17.99 17.58 -2.05
CA ILE A 124 -16.99 16.80 -1.31
C ILE A 124 -16.64 17.49 0.01
N LYS A 125 -16.42 18.82 -0.01
CA LYS A 125 -16.18 19.61 1.21
C LYS A 125 -17.31 19.49 2.22
N GLU A 126 -18.56 19.55 1.77
CA GLU A 126 -19.74 19.30 2.61
C GLU A 126 -19.72 17.89 3.22
N TRP A 127 -19.39 16.86 2.42
CA TRP A 127 -19.32 15.48 2.90
C TRP A 127 -18.21 15.25 3.93
N LEU A 128 -17.08 15.94 3.82
CA LEU A 128 -15.96 15.84 4.76
C LEU A 128 -16.30 16.33 6.18
N GLU A 129 -17.30 17.19 6.29
CA GLU A 129 -17.82 17.73 7.56
C GLU A 129 -18.92 16.85 8.18
N LEU A 130 -19.36 15.77 7.51
CA LEU A 130 -20.32 14.83 8.07
C LEU A 130 -19.74 14.13 9.30
N ALA A 131 -20.54 14.06 10.36
CA ALA A 131 -20.19 13.38 11.59
C ALA A 131 -20.84 11.99 11.67
N ASP A 132 -20.08 11.01 12.14
CA ASP A 132 -20.57 9.67 12.46
C ASP A 132 -21.42 9.67 13.75
N ASN A 133 -21.83 8.48 14.19
CA ASN A 133 -22.59 8.31 15.44
C ASN A 133 -21.86 8.77 16.70
N GLN A 134 -20.54 8.88 16.66
CA GLN A 134 -19.72 9.34 17.78
C GLN A 134 -19.43 10.85 17.70
N GLY A 135 -19.95 11.53 16.68
CA GLY A 135 -19.67 12.95 16.44
C GLY A 135 -18.33 13.19 15.75
N THR A 136 -17.61 12.15 15.31
CA THR A 136 -16.33 12.28 14.62
C THR A 136 -16.56 12.60 13.14
N ARG A 137 -15.93 13.67 12.66
CA ARG A 137 -16.07 14.11 11.27
C ARG A 137 -15.36 13.18 10.30
N LEU A 138 -15.87 13.04 9.09
CA LEU A 138 -15.29 12.18 8.05
C LEU A 138 -13.82 12.50 7.76
N GLN A 139 -13.44 13.78 7.72
CA GLN A 139 -12.03 14.18 7.56
C GLN A 139 -11.11 13.72 8.70
N ASP A 140 -11.66 13.49 9.90
CA ASP A 140 -10.93 12.93 11.04
C ASP A 140 -10.94 11.39 11.05
N LEU A 141 -11.60 10.76 10.07
CA LEU A 141 -11.64 9.31 9.86
C LEU A 141 -10.84 8.85 8.64
N ILE A 142 -10.37 9.76 7.80
CA ILE A 142 -9.58 9.46 6.59
C ILE A 142 -8.08 9.57 6.93
N PRO A 143 -7.35 8.44 6.93
CA PRO A 143 -5.90 8.46 7.07
C PRO A 143 -5.22 9.21 5.91
N GLN A 144 -4.11 9.89 6.21
CA GLN A 144 -3.29 10.58 5.22
C GLN A 144 -2.75 9.64 4.13
N GLN A 145 -2.65 8.34 4.41
CA GLN A 145 -2.24 7.33 3.45
C GLN A 145 -3.37 6.95 2.49
N MET A 146 -4.64 7.29 2.74
CA MET A 146 -5.80 6.78 2.00
C MET A 146 -6.58 7.86 1.24
N TYR A 147 -6.27 9.14 1.46
CA TYR A 147 -7.11 10.24 0.94
C TYR A 147 -7.31 10.21 -0.57
N GLU A 148 -6.30 9.83 -1.36
CA GLU A 148 -6.39 9.82 -2.83
C GLU A 148 -7.46 8.82 -3.29
N ASP A 149 -7.46 7.60 -2.71
CA ASP A 149 -8.46 6.58 -3.00
C ASP A 149 -9.87 7.01 -2.59
N VAL A 150 -9.99 7.63 -1.41
CA VAL A 150 -11.26 8.14 -0.88
C VAL A 150 -11.81 9.27 -1.75
N PHE A 151 -10.97 10.22 -2.15
CA PHE A 151 -11.39 11.35 -2.97
C PHE A 151 -11.76 10.92 -4.38
N ILE A 152 -11.00 10.00 -5.01
CA ILE A 152 -11.39 9.38 -6.28
C ILE A 152 -12.77 8.74 -6.16
N GLN A 153 -13.01 8.00 -5.08
CA GLN A 153 -14.31 7.37 -4.84
C GLN A 153 -15.43 8.40 -4.70
N MET A 154 -15.24 9.46 -3.90
CA MET A 154 -16.26 10.51 -3.72
C MET A 154 -16.57 11.22 -5.05
N VAL A 155 -15.54 11.54 -5.84
CA VAL A 155 -15.71 12.13 -7.19
C VAL A 155 -16.54 11.21 -8.07
N LEU A 156 -16.20 9.92 -8.15
CA LEU A 156 -16.95 8.94 -8.95
C LEU A 156 -18.39 8.77 -8.43
N MET A 157 -18.60 8.76 -7.12
CA MET A 157 -19.92 8.63 -6.51
C MET A 157 -20.86 9.77 -6.92
N ILE A 158 -20.36 11.01 -6.86
CA ILE A 158 -21.12 12.21 -7.23
C ILE A 158 -21.38 12.23 -8.75
N THR A 159 -20.34 11.97 -9.54
CA THR A 159 -20.40 12.14 -11.00
C THR A 159 -21.17 11.03 -11.72
N THR A 160 -21.20 9.82 -11.16
CA THR A 160 -21.95 8.69 -11.72
C THR A 160 -23.32 8.48 -11.09
N GLY A 161 -23.60 9.13 -9.94
CA GLY A 161 -24.81 8.89 -9.15
C GLY A 161 -24.91 7.46 -8.59
N ASN A 162 -23.79 6.73 -8.56
CA ASN A 162 -23.68 5.38 -8.02
C ASN A 162 -22.90 5.43 -6.70
N PRO A 163 -23.46 4.97 -5.56
CA PRO A 163 -22.75 4.98 -4.29
C PRO A 163 -21.56 4.00 -4.23
N LYS A 164 -21.48 3.02 -5.13
CA LYS A 164 -20.37 2.08 -5.25
C LYS A 164 -19.87 2.02 -6.68
N PRO A 165 -19.22 3.09 -7.17
CA PRO A 165 -18.74 3.12 -8.54
C PRO A 165 -17.60 2.11 -8.72
N GLU A 166 -17.50 1.56 -9.93
CA GLU A 166 -16.29 0.85 -10.34
C GLU A 166 -15.17 1.88 -10.55
N ILE A 167 -13.97 1.58 -10.02
CA ILE A 167 -12.83 2.50 -10.18
C ILE A 167 -12.08 2.09 -11.45
N PRO A 168 -11.96 2.98 -12.45
CA PRO A 168 -11.21 2.66 -13.67
C PRO A 168 -9.72 2.50 -13.36
N CYS A 169 -9.02 1.71 -14.18
CA CYS A 169 -7.58 1.54 -14.05
C CYS A 169 -6.84 2.77 -14.64
N PHE A 170 -6.65 3.80 -13.81
CA PHE A 170 -5.98 5.04 -14.21
C PHE A 170 -4.52 4.83 -14.68
N TYR A 171 -3.88 3.77 -14.19
CA TYR A 171 -2.48 3.41 -14.45
C TYR A 171 -2.34 2.24 -15.45
N ARG A 172 -3.34 2.00 -16.30
CA ARG A 172 -3.33 0.86 -17.24
C ARG A 172 -2.08 0.80 -18.11
N GLU A 173 -1.69 1.93 -18.71
CA GLU A 173 -0.50 2.01 -19.56
C GLU A 173 0.79 1.76 -18.77
N PHE A 174 0.85 2.30 -17.55
CA PHE A 174 2.00 2.10 -16.66
C PHE A 174 2.13 0.64 -16.21
N ASN A 175 1.02 0.00 -15.84
CA ASN A 175 1.00 -1.43 -15.48
C ASN A 175 1.37 -2.31 -16.68
N GLU A 176 0.96 -1.96 -17.91
CA GLU A 176 1.38 -2.67 -19.12
C GLU A 176 2.89 -2.55 -19.37
N MET A 177 3.47 -1.36 -19.13
CA MET A 177 4.93 -1.21 -19.17
C MET A 177 5.60 -2.04 -18.07
N GLY A 178 5.06 -2.02 -16.86
CA GLY A 178 5.52 -2.85 -15.74
C GLY A 178 5.49 -4.35 -16.08
N TYR A 179 4.43 -4.83 -16.75
CA TYR A 179 4.34 -6.19 -17.27
C TYR A 179 5.52 -6.51 -18.19
N ARG A 180 5.72 -5.71 -19.26
CA ARG A 180 6.82 -5.93 -20.22
C ARG A 180 8.20 -5.90 -19.54
N LEU A 181 8.39 -4.97 -18.60
CA LEU A 181 9.63 -4.83 -17.85
C LEU A 181 9.90 -6.04 -16.95
N ALA A 182 8.89 -6.54 -16.23
CA ALA A 182 9.02 -7.69 -15.35
C ALA A 182 9.48 -8.95 -16.11
N PHE A 183 8.85 -9.25 -17.25
CA PHE A 183 9.24 -10.41 -18.07
C PHE A 183 10.62 -10.24 -18.71
N THR A 184 10.98 -9.02 -19.10
CA THR A 184 12.34 -8.73 -19.61
C THR A 184 13.38 -8.92 -18.50
N LEU A 185 13.08 -8.48 -17.28
CA LEU A 185 13.92 -8.68 -16.10
C LEU A 185 14.09 -10.18 -15.78
N MET A 186 13.02 -10.98 -15.79
CA MET A 186 13.11 -12.43 -15.61
C MET A 186 14.00 -13.09 -16.67
N GLN A 187 13.87 -12.70 -17.95
CA GLN A 187 14.74 -13.22 -19.01
C GLN A 187 16.22 -12.86 -18.79
N CYS A 188 16.51 -11.67 -18.25
CA CYS A 188 17.86 -11.29 -17.87
C CYS A 188 18.37 -12.13 -16.69
N LEU A 189 17.55 -12.32 -15.66
CA LEU A 189 17.88 -13.11 -14.48
C LEU A 189 18.12 -14.59 -14.82
N ASP A 190 17.28 -15.19 -15.67
CA ASP A 190 17.42 -16.58 -16.12
C ASP A 190 18.75 -16.80 -16.84
N LYS A 191 19.17 -15.88 -17.71
CA LYS A 191 20.45 -15.95 -18.44
C LYS A 191 21.66 -15.90 -17.50
N SER A 192 21.53 -15.22 -16.38
CA SER A 192 22.56 -15.13 -15.34
C SER A 192 22.50 -16.29 -14.33
N GLY A 193 21.62 -17.28 -14.55
CA GLY A 193 21.52 -18.48 -13.73
C GLY A 193 20.69 -18.34 -12.45
N TYR A 194 19.85 -17.29 -12.36
CA TYR A 194 19.00 -17.00 -11.19
C TYR A 194 17.66 -17.73 -11.18
N SER A 195 17.40 -18.62 -12.14
CA SER A 195 16.29 -19.58 -12.10
C SER A 195 16.52 -20.75 -11.14
N LYS A 196 17.69 -20.79 -10.46
CA LYS A 196 18.06 -21.88 -9.55
C LYS A 196 17.36 -21.72 -8.19
N THR A 197 16.99 -22.85 -7.59
CA THR A 197 16.44 -22.95 -6.24
C THR A 197 17.51 -22.82 -5.16
N ASN A 198 18.27 -21.72 -5.15
CA ASN A 198 19.33 -21.46 -4.18
C ASN A 198 19.12 -20.12 -3.43
N SER A 199 19.88 -19.91 -2.35
CA SER A 199 19.67 -18.73 -1.48
C SER A 199 19.95 -17.43 -2.20
N ALA A 200 21.03 -17.36 -2.99
CA ALA A 200 21.41 -16.16 -3.70
C ALA A 200 20.32 -15.69 -4.70
N ALA A 201 19.65 -16.62 -5.38
CA ALA A 201 18.55 -16.29 -6.29
C ALA A 201 17.34 -15.72 -5.54
N ILE A 202 16.94 -16.33 -4.44
CA ILE A 202 15.81 -15.87 -3.62
C ILE A 202 16.12 -14.48 -3.03
N GLU A 203 17.30 -14.31 -2.41
CA GLU A 203 17.75 -13.04 -1.83
C GLU A 203 17.76 -11.93 -2.88
N ARG A 204 18.29 -12.22 -4.08
CA ARG A 204 18.33 -11.25 -5.15
C ARG A 204 16.95 -10.89 -5.68
N LEU A 205 16.01 -11.84 -5.74
CA LEU A 205 14.63 -11.54 -6.11
C LEU A 205 13.91 -10.72 -5.04
N VAL A 206 14.11 -11.01 -3.75
CA VAL A 206 13.62 -10.16 -2.65
C VAL A 206 14.13 -8.73 -2.84
N HIS A 207 15.42 -8.58 -3.13
CA HIS A 207 16.06 -7.29 -3.27
C HIS A 207 15.58 -6.51 -4.48
N ILE A 208 15.57 -7.14 -5.65
CA ILE A 208 15.10 -6.52 -6.89
C ILE A 208 13.62 -6.19 -6.82
N ALA A 209 12.79 -7.00 -6.16
CA ALA A 209 11.38 -6.68 -5.93
C ALA A 209 11.23 -5.33 -5.20
N VAL A 210 11.98 -5.12 -4.12
CA VAL A 210 11.97 -3.83 -3.39
C VAL A 210 12.49 -2.70 -4.26
N LEU A 211 13.65 -2.88 -4.92
CA LEU A 211 14.25 -1.86 -5.78
C LEU A 211 13.38 -1.50 -6.99
N SER A 212 12.52 -2.42 -7.45
CA SER A 212 11.62 -2.15 -8.58
C SER A 212 10.66 -0.99 -8.30
N GLY A 213 10.42 -0.65 -7.03
CA GLY A 213 9.67 0.56 -6.65
C GLY A 213 10.32 1.87 -7.13
N TYR A 214 11.63 1.88 -7.43
CA TYR A 214 12.33 3.02 -8.06
C TYR A 214 12.07 3.14 -9.56
N ALA A 215 11.64 2.07 -10.22
CA ALA A 215 11.38 2.08 -11.65
C ALA A 215 10.11 2.88 -11.95
N GLY A 216 10.25 3.92 -12.78
CA GLY A 216 9.12 4.75 -13.22
C GLY A 216 8.47 5.57 -12.10
N ILE A 217 9.14 5.78 -10.97
CA ILE A 217 8.64 6.63 -9.88
C ILE A 217 8.36 8.07 -10.34
N ASN A 218 9.06 8.55 -11.37
CA ASN A 218 8.79 9.82 -12.03
C ASN A 218 7.41 9.90 -12.71
N LEU A 219 6.71 8.78 -12.85
CA LEU A 219 5.38 8.65 -13.46
C LEU A 219 4.28 8.35 -12.42
N LYS A 220 4.66 8.07 -11.16
CA LYS A 220 3.70 7.87 -10.06
C LYS A 220 3.23 9.23 -9.54
N SER A 221 1.99 9.33 -9.04
CA SER A 221 1.45 10.62 -8.60
C SER A 221 2.27 11.19 -7.42
N SER A 222 2.53 12.50 -7.46
CA SER A 222 3.10 13.23 -6.31
C SER A 222 2.11 13.32 -5.14
N ALA A 223 0.80 13.17 -5.41
CA ALA A 223 -0.24 13.05 -4.39
C ALA A 223 0.02 11.84 -3.48
N SER A 224 0.33 10.67 -4.06
CA SER A 224 0.74 9.49 -3.29
C SER A 224 2.06 9.70 -2.51
N ALA A 225 2.89 10.67 -2.90
CA ALA A 225 4.16 10.97 -2.25
C ALA A 225 4.07 11.98 -1.08
N ALA A 226 2.99 12.78 -1.03
CA ALA A 226 2.76 13.84 -0.04
C ALA A 226 3.98 14.76 0.24
N SER A 227 4.94 14.84 -0.70
CA SER A 227 6.26 15.40 -0.42
C SER A 227 7.03 15.77 -1.69
N THR A 228 7.87 16.79 -1.55
CA THR A 228 8.90 17.19 -2.52
C THR A 228 10.28 16.60 -2.19
N LEU A 229 10.41 15.86 -1.08
CA LEU A 229 11.65 15.21 -0.65
C LEU A 229 11.99 14.02 -1.56
N LEU A 230 12.83 14.35 -2.54
CA LEU A 230 13.84 13.53 -3.23
C LEU A 230 13.41 12.21 -3.90
N ASN A 231 13.11 12.35 -5.20
CA ASN A 231 13.24 11.32 -6.23
C ASN A 231 14.73 11.15 -6.67
N ARG A 232 15.63 10.78 -5.75
CA ARG A 232 17.04 10.47 -6.09
C ARG A 232 17.19 8.95 -6.25
N ASN A 233 18.07 8.51 -7.17
CA ASN A 233 18.29 7.10 -7.55
C ASN A 233 17.09 6.41 -8.21
N CYS A 234 16.26 7.17 -8.90
CA CYS A 234 15.16 6.64 -9.69
C CYS A 234 15.70 5.97 -10.95
N ILE A 235 15.06 4.89 -11.39
CA ILE A 235 15.27 4.33 -12.73
C ILE A 235 14.13 4.90 -13.59
N PRO A 236 14.35 6.01 -14.31
CA PRO A 236 13.27 6.72 -14.96
C PRO A 236 12.69 5.90 -16.10
N VAL A 237 11.37 5.95 -16.21
CA VAL A 237 10.65 5.49 -17.41
C VAL A 237 10.21 6.74 -18.17
N ASP A 238 10.48 6.78 -19.47
CA ASP A 238 10.08 7.90 -20.32
C ASP A 238 8.54 8.04 -20.32
N SER A 239 8.03 9.24 -20.01
CA SER A 239 6.59 9.48 -19.93
C SER A 239 5.88 9.31 -21.27
N SER A 240 6.59 9.47 -22.39
CA SER A 240 6.05 9.22 -23.72
C SER A 240 5.72 7.75 -23.95
N TRP A 241 6.38 6.83 -23.23
CA TRP A 241 6.15 5.40 -23.36
C TRP A 241 4.80 4.96 -22.79
N VAL A 242 4.26 5.69 -21.81
CA VAL A 242 3.01 5.35 -21.12
C VAL A 242 1.86 6.30 -21.48
N LYS A 243 2.00 7.06 -22.56
CA LYS A 243 0.97 7.99 -23.03
C LYS A 243 -0.33 7.27 -23.39
N ASP A 244 -0.21 6.16 -24.12
CA ASP A 244 -1.29 5.26 -24.50
C ASP A 244 -0.72 3.84 -24.74
N LEU A 245 -1.60 2.86 -24.91
CA LEU A 245 -1.19 1.47 -25.12
C LEU A 245 -0.39 1.24 -26.41
N LYS A 246 -0.57 2.06 -27.46
CA LYS A 246 0.23 1.94 -28.69
C LYS A 246 1.66 2.41 -28.44
N CYS A 247 1.84 3.50 -27.70
CA CYS A 247 3.15 3.94 -27.23
C CYS A 247 3.82 2.85 -26.39
N VAL A 248 3.09 2.25 -25.45
CA VAL A 248 3.62 1.15 -24.62
C VAL A 248 4.11 0.01 -25.49
N GLN A 249 3.35 -0.41 -26.51
CA GLN A 249 3.73 -1.51 -27.42
C GLN A 249 4.91 -1.15 -28.34
N ALA A 250 5.03 0.12 -28.73
CA ALA A 250 6.07 0.60 -29.63
C ALA A 250 7.45 0.70 -28.97
N VAL A 251 7.55 0.65 -27.63
CA VAL A 251 8.85 0.74 -26.94
C VAL A 251 9.78 -0.41 -27.37
N PRO A 252 10.98 -0.10 -27.88
CA PRO A 252 11.94 -1.10 -28.30
C PRO A 252 12.35 -2.04 -27.15
N PRO A 253 12.46 -3.37 -27.40
CA PRO A 253 12.90 -4.31 -26.38
C PRO A 253 14.28 -3.99 -25.78
N ALA A 254 15.17 -3.36 -26.56
CA ALA A 254 16.50 -2.95 -26.08
C ALA A 254 16.42 -1.89 -24.97
N ASP A 255 15.45 -0.97 -25.04
CA ASP A 255 15.29 0.09 -24.06
C ASP A 255 14.70 -0.46 -22.75
N ILE A 256 13.73 -1.37 -22.85
CA ILE A 256 13.19 -2.08 -21.68
C ILE A 256 14.29 -2.91 -21.02
N LYS A 257 15.12 -3.59 -21.82
CA LYS A 257 16.26 -4.35 -21.31
C LYS A 257 17.26 -3.45 -20.57
N LYS A 258 17.50 -2.23 -21.04
CA LYS A 258 18.36 -1.26 -20.35
C LYS A 258 17.83 -0.92 -18.95
N ILE A 259 16.52 -0.72 -18.80
CA ILE A 259 15.88 -0.50 -17.50
C ILE A 259 16.00 -1.74 -16.61
N ALA A 260 15.75 -2.94 -17.16
CA ALA A 260 15.90 -4.19 -16.43
C ALA A 260 17.34 -4.41 -15.93
N SER A 261 18.33 -4.15 -16.79
CA SER A 261 19.75 -4.18 -16.41
C SER A 261 20.06 -3.16 -15.32
N GLY A 262 19.59 -1.93 -15.44
CA GLY A 262 19.79 -0.91 -14.39
C GLY A 262 19.24 -1.32 -13.02
N MET A 263 18.12 -2.05 -12.96
CA MET A 263 17.62 -2.61 -11.68
C MET A 263 18.55 -3.68 -11.11
N MET A 264 19.12 -4.54 -11.95
CA MET A 264 20.09 -5.54 -11.52
C MET A 264 21.39 -4.88 -11.06
N ASP A 265 21.90 -3.91 -11.80
CA ASP A 265 23.12 -3.17 -11.46
C ASP A 265 22.95 -2.45 -10.13
N LEU A 266 21.81 -1.76 -9.93
CA LEU A 266 21.48 -1.08 -8.66
C LEU A 266 21.50 -2.04 -7.46
N SER A 267 21.08 -3.31 -7.63
CA SER A 267 21.14 -4.31 -6.54
C SER A 267 22.57 -4.65 -6.08
N GLU A 268 23.58 -4.38 -6.90
CA GLU A 268 25.00 -4.59 -6.58
C GLU A 268 25.68 -3.30 -6.08
N GLU A 269 25.06 -2.15 -6.32
CA GLU A 269 25.58 -0.84 -5.92
C GLU A 269 25.29 -0.52 -4.45
N LEU A 270 26.07 0.40 -3.87
CA LEU A 270 25.91 0.85 -2.47
C LEU A 270 24.53 1.49 -2.24
N GLN A 271 24.04 2.22 -3.24
CA GLN A 271 22.77 2.93 -3.23
C GLN A 271 21.58 1.97 -3.17
N GLY A 272 21.73 0.76 -3.72
CA GLY A 272 20.71 -0.27 -3.62
C GLY A 272 20.76 -1.04 -2.31
N GLN A 273 21.80 -0.94 -1.48
CA GLN A 273 21.90 -1.72 -0.25
C GLN A 273 20.84 -1.29 0.79
N TYR A 274 20.34 -2.27 1.55
CA TYR A 274 19.33 -2.06 2.57
C TYR A 274 19.84 -1.19 3.74
N GLY A 275 19.08 -0.16 4.11
CA GLY A 275 19.29 0.62 5.33
C GLY A 275 18.87 -0.13 6.60
N ILE A 276 17.90 -1.04 6.46
CA ILE A 276 17.53 -2.05 7.46
C ILE A 276 17.43 -3.38 6.72
N ASN A 277 18.27 -4.35 7.09
CA ASN A 277 18.36 -5.65 6.43
C ASN A 277 17.95 -6.78 7.39
N ALA A 278 16.70 -7.22 7.29
CA ALA A 278 16.21 -8.40 7.99
C ALA A 278 16.14 -9.64 7.07
N VAL A 279 16.77 -9.63 5.90
CA VAL A 279 16.77 -10.76 4.96
C VAL A 279 17.38 -12.02 5.60
N PRO A 280 18.51 -11.98 6.34
CA PRO A 280 19.03 -13.19 6.99
C PRO A 280 18.02 -13.87 7.91
N VAL A 281 17.32 -13.09 8.74
CA VAL A 281 16.26 -13.60 9.64
C VAL A 281 15.06 -14.12 8.85
N TYR A 282 14.71 -13.49 7.73
CA TYR A 282 13.66 -13.98 6.83
C TYR A 282 14.01 -15.34 6.21
N PHE A 283 15.27 -15.59 5.91
CA PHE A 283 15.69 -16.91 5.46
C PHE A 283 15.45 -17.96 6.54
N GLU A 284 15.82 -17.67 7.78
CA GLU A 284 15.61 -18.57 8.93
C GLU A 284 14.12 -18.79 9.24
N GLU A 285 13.30 -17.72 9.29
CA GLU A 285 11.89 -17.81 9.68
C GLU A 285 10.96 -18.23 8.52
N VAL A 286 11.32 -17.98 7.26
CA VAL A 286 10.40 -18.18 6.12
C VAL A 286 10.98 -19.13 5.08
N VAL A 287 12.14 -18.80 4.50
CA VAL A 287 12.66 -19.53 3.32
C VAL A 287 13.09 -20.95 3.68
N ASP A 288 13.82 -21.11 4.78
CA ASP A 288 14.43 -22.35 5.25
C ASP A 288 13.77 -22.89 6.53
N THR A 289 12.54 -22.43 6.81
CA THR A 289 11.76 -22.89 7.96
C THR A 289 11.62 -24.41 7.97
N ALA A 290 11.88 -25.03 9.13
CA ALA A 290 11.73 -26.46 9.33
C ALA A 290 10.29 -26.85 9.73
N GLU A 291 9.53 -25.91 10.27
CA GLU A 291 8.15 -26.13 10.72
C GLU A 291 7.13 -25.73 9.65
N PRO A 292 5.94 -26.37 9.60
CA PRO A 292 4.86 -25.95 8.73
C PRO A 292 4.56 -24.45 8.93
N THR A 293 4.74 -23.67 7.87
CA THR A 293 4.66 -22.21 7.90
C THR A 293 3.72 -21.73 6.80
N LEU A 294 2.90 -20.72 7.10
CA LEU A 294 2.10 -19.96 6.16
C LEU A 294 2.65 -18.54 6.08
N LEU A 295 3.10 -18.12 4.90
CA LEU A 295 3.38 -16.73 4.59
C LEU A 295 2.12 -16.08 4.01
N ALA A 296 1.48 -15.19 4.75
CA ALA A 296 0.40 -14.35 4.23
C ALA A 296 1.00 -13.05 3.67
N PHE A 297 0.96 -12.91 2.35
CA PHE A 297 1.65 -11.85 1.62
C PHE A 297 0.67 -10.85 1.02
N PHE A 298 0.75 -9.60 1.45
CA PHE A 298 -0.01 -8.49 0.89
C PHE A 298 0.81 -7.74 -0.17
N SER A 299 0.32 -7.76 -1.39
CA SER A 299 0.99 -7.12 -2.52
C SER A 299 0.88 -5.60 -2.48
N ASP A 300 1.69 -4.96 -3.32
CA ASP A 300 1.68 -3.51 -3.55
C ASP A 300 1.70 -3.27 -5.07
N ASP A 301 2.74 -2.61 -5.60
CA ASP A 301 2.86 -2.25 -7.01
C ASP A 301 2.88 -3.45 -7.98
N TYR A 302 2.34 -3.22 -9.19
CA TYR A 302 2.21 -4.22 -10.23
C TYR A 302 3.55 -4.90 -10.61
N LEU A 303 4.60 -4.12 -10.88
CA LEU A 303 5.92 -4.65 -11.27
C LEU A 303 6.57 -5.45 -10.13
N GLU A 304 6.60 -4.88 -8.92
CA GLU A 304 7.16 -5.53 -7.73
C GLU A 304 6.49 -6.89 -7.50
N THR A 305 5.16 -6.90 -7.57
CA THR A 305 4.37 -8.10 -7.31
C THR A 305 4.67 -9.23 -8.31
N ILE A 306 4.89 -8.92 -9.59
CA ILE A 306 5.25 -9.94 -10.58
C ILE A 306 6.61 -10.58 -10.25
N ILE A 307 7.56 -9.81 -9.74
CA ILE A 307 8.87 -10.31 -9.30
C ILE A 307 8.70 -11.18 -8.04
N ASP A 308 7.86 -10.75 -7.10
CA ASP A 308 7.55 -11.52 -5.88
C ASP A 308 6.85 -12.85 -6.19
N LEU A 309 5.96 -12.91 -7.20
CA LEU A 309 5.37 -14.17 -7.64
C LEU A 309 6.45 -15.16 -8.10
N LYS A 310 7.50 -14.68 -8.77
CA LYS A 310 8.62 -15.53 -9.20
C LYS A 310 9.47 -15.95 -8.00
N ARG A 311 9.67 -15.06 -7.04
CA ARG A 311 10.30 -15.39 -5.74
C ARG A 311 9.55 -16.51 -5.03
N PHE A 312 8.22 -16.45 -4.94
CA PHE A 312 7.42 -17.50 -4.27
C PHE A 312 7.54 -18.85 -4.96
N GLU A 313 7.54 -18.88 -6.28
CA GLU A 313 7.76 -20.11 -7.04
C GLU A 313 9.04 -20.82 -6.60
N ILE A 314 10.15 -20.08 -6.52
CA ILE A 314 11.46 -20.62 -6.14
C ILE A 314 11.51 -21.00 -4.66
N MET A 315 10.90 -20.21 -3.78
CA MET A 315 10.81 -20.53 -2.35
C MET A 315 10.01 -21.82 -2.10
N LEU A 316 8.87 -21.99 -2.78
CA LEU A 316 8.02 -23.17 -2.65
C LEU A 316 8.65 -24.42 -3.26
N ASP A 317 9.40 -24.29 -4.35
CA ASP A 317 10.20 -25.38 -4.92
C ASP A 317 11.28 -25.86 -3.95
N ARG A 318 11.91 -24.93 -3.22
CA ARG A 318 12.99 -25.23 -2.29
C ARG A 318 12.50 -25.86 -0.98
N ASN A 319 11.46 -25.29 -0.37
CA ASN A 319 11.05 -25.67 0.99
C ASN A 319 9.63 -26.21 1.01
N ARG A 320 9.44 -27.48 1.36
CA ARG A 320 8.13 -28.16 1.43
C ARG A 320 7.25 -27.74 2.62
N CYS A 321 7.84 -27.21 3.68
CA CYS A 321 7.12 -26.77 4.88
C CYS A 321 6.43 -25.41 4.68
N LEU A 322 6.81 -24.66 3.65
CA LEU A 322 6.24 -23.37 3.33
C LEU A 322 4.94 -23.50 2.51
N SER A 323 3.92 -22.74 2.86
CA SER A 323 2.83 -22.36 1.97
C SER A 323 2.71 -20.84 1.92
N VAL A 324 2.13 -20.32 0.84
CA VAL A 324 1.93 -18.88 0.65
C VAL A 324 0.45 -18.61 0.41
N LEU A 325 -0.13 -17.68 1.17
CA LEU A 325 -1.39 -17.02 0.85
C LEU A 325 -1.07 -15.66 0.23
N PHE A 326 -1.25 -15.54 -1.08
CA PHE A 326 -1.06 -14.30 -1.82
C PHE A 326 -2.35 -13.46 -1.78
N ILE A 327 -2.25 -12.23 -1.29
CA ILE A 327 -3.37 -11.34 -1.01
C ILE A 327 -3.22 -10.06 -1.86
N PRO A 328 -3.71 -10.07 -3.11
CA PRO A 328 -3.72 -8.88 -3.95
C PRO A 328 -4.81 -7.89 -3.52
N ARG A 329 -4.81 -6.68 -4.09
CA ARG A 329 -5.96 -5.77 -3.92
C ARG A 329 -7.22 -6.40 -4.51
N LYS A 330 -8.36 -6.25 -3.83
CA LYS A 330 -9.66 -6.72 -4.35
C LYS A 330 -10.17 -5.86 -5.51
N GLY A 331 -9.77 -4.59 -5.54
CA GLY A 331 -10.11 -3.61 -6.60
C GLY A 331 -8.88 -2.92 -7.19
N ARG A 332 -9.11 -1.93 -8.06
CA ARG A 332 -8.07 -1.10 -8.68
C ARG A 332 -7.79 0.13 -7.83
N TYR A 333 -6.52 0.30 -7.43
CA TYR A 333 -6.03 1.43 -6.67
C TYR A 333 -4.63 1.79 -7.18
N GLY A 334 -4.45 3.01 -7.67
CA GLY A 334 -3.17 3.40 -8.28
C GLY A 334 -2.66 2.39 -9.31
N ASN A 335 -1.39 2.06 -9.19
CA ASN A 335 -0.69 1.04 -9.95
C ASN A 335 -0.50 -0.27 -9.15
N ASP A 336 -1.29 -0.49 -8.10
CA ASP A 336 -1.24 -1.71 -7.28
C ASP A 336 -1.71 -2.93 -8.10
N PHE A 337 -1.16 -4.08 -7.74
CA PHE A 337 -1.57 -5.37 -8.27
C PHE A 337 -2.93 -5.79 -7.70
N ALA A 338 -3.91 -6.00 -8.57
CA ALA A 338 -5.25 -6.42 -8.19
C ALA A 338 -5.49 -7.90 -8.50
N HIS A 339 -6.46 -8.50 -7.83
CA HIS A 339 -6.87 -9.89 -8.09
C HIS A 339 -7.17 -10.14 -9.57
N ALA A 340 -7.75 -9.16 -10.28
CA ALA A 340 -8.05 -9.28 -11.71
C ALA A 340 -6.80 -9.43 -12.61
N ASP A 341 -5.59 -9.15 -12.11
CA ASP A 341 -4.34 -9.31 -12.88
C ASP A 341 -3.77 -10.72 -12.84
N ILE A 342 -4.10 -11.50 -11.80
CA ILE A 342 -3.34 -12.70 -11.46
C ILE A 342 -3.31 -13.71 -12.60
N TYR A 343 -4.47 -13.97 -13.22
CA TYR A 343 -4.61 -14.98 -14.27
C TYR A 343 -3.85 -14.63 -15.54
N ARG A 344 -3.69 -13.35 -15.85
CA ARG A 344 -2.87 -12.92 -16.98
C ARG A 344 -1.38 -13.19 -16.70
N VAL A 345 -0.93 -12.97 -15.47
CA VAL A 345 0.48 -13.13 -15.10
C VAL A 345 0.86 -14.60 -14.97
N ILE A 346 0.13 -15.36 -14.15
CA ILE A 346 0.44 -16.79 -13.92
C ILE A 346 0.14 -17.67 -15.13
N GLY A 347 -0.65 -17.17 -16.10
CA GLY A 347 -0.88 -17.83 -17.38
C GLY A 347 0.34 -17.83 -18.31
N ASP A 348 1.36 -17.02 -18.04
CA ASP A 348 2.63 -17.09 -18.77
C ASP A 348 3.43 -18.34 -18.36
N LYS A 349 4.05 -19.00 -19.34
CA LYS A 349 4.86 -20.22 -19.14
C LYS A 349 5.99 -20.06 -18.12
N THR A 350 6.44 -18.83 -17.88
CA THR A 350 7.49 -18.49 -16.90
C THR A 350 7.06 -18.82 -15.46
N PHE A 351 5.75 -18.96 -15.21
CA PHE A 351 5.14 -19.25 -13.90
C PHE A 351 4.53 -20.66 -13.81
N LYS A 352 4.94 -21.59 -14.69
CA LYS A 352 4.37 -22.94 -14.72
C LYS A 352 4.48 -23.65 -13.36
N ARG A 353 5.60 -23.51 -12.65
CA ARG A 353 5.80 -24.18 -11.36
C ARG A 353 4.94 -23.55 -10.27
N LEU A 354 4.70 -22.24 -10.33
CA LEU A 354 3.77 -21.57 -9.42
C LEU A 354 2.33 -22.07 -9.61
N VAL A 355 1.92 -22.31 -10.86
CA VAL A 355 0.63 -22.94 -11.16
C VAL A 355 0.55 -24.36 -10.59
N GLU A 356 1.62 -25.16 -10.69
CA GLU A 356 1.68 -26.49 -10.04
C GLU A 356 1.55 -26.38 -8.50
N HIS A 357 2.17 -25.37 -7.87
CA HIS A 357 1.99 -25.10 -6.43
C HIS A 357 0.58 -24.64 -6.08
N TYR A 358 -0.09 -23.92 -6.98
CA TYR A 358 -1.49 -23.54 -6.83
C TYR A 358 -2.42 -24.77 -6.87
N GLU A 359 -2.24 -25.63 -7.87
CA GLU A 359 -3.02 -26.87 -8.04
C GLU A 359 -2.82 -27.85 -6.89
N THR A 360 -1.61 -27.90 -6.31
CA THR A 360 -1.28 -28.77 -5.17
C THR A 360 -1.60 -28.15 -3.80
N GLY A 361 -2.15 -26.94 -3.75
CA GLY A 361 -2.58 -26.28 -2.51
C GLY A 361 -1.43 -25.78 -1.64
N ARG A 362 -0.29 -25.41 -2.24
CA ARG A 362 0.85 -24.78 -1.57
C ARG A 362 0.93 -23.27 -1.81
N PHE A 363 0.36 -22.81 -2.91
CA PHE A 363 0.15 -21.40 -3.23
C PHE A 363 -1.36 -21.13 -3.28
N HIS A 364 -1.83 -20.14 -2.53
CA HIS A 364 -3.24 -19.74 -2.49
C HIS A 364 -3.35 -18.29 -2.95
N ILE A 365 -4.44 -17.96 -3.63
CA ILE A 365 -4.72 -16.59 -4.09
C ILE A 365 -6.03 -16.15 -3.44
N SER A 366 -5.97 -15.13 -2.59
CA SER A 366 -7.16 -14.54 -1.98
C SER A 366 -7.89 -13.63 -2.97
N ARG A 367 -9.22 -13.67 -2.93
CA ARG A 367 -10.11 -12.70 -3.60
C ARG A 367 -10.55 -11.57 -2.67
N SER A 368 -10.20 -11.67 -1.39
CA SER A 368 -10.78 -10.91 -0.29
C SER A 368 -9.79 -9.90 0.29
N GLY A 369 -8.78 -9.53 -0.50
CA GLY A 369 -7.77 -8.56 -0.09
C GLY A 369 -8.29 -7.13 0.05
N PRO A 370 -7.41 -6.19 0.40
CA PRO A 370 -7.80 -4.82 0.73
C PRO A 370 -8.53 -4.09 -0.40
N MET A 371 -9.45 -3.21 -0.01
CA MET A 371 -10.21 -2.30 -0.88
C MET A 371 -9.70 -0.86 -0.78
N ALA A 372 -8.37 -0.68 -0.73
CA ALA A 372 -7.66 0.58 -0.87
C ALA A 372 -6.25 0.30 -1.41
N GLY A 373 -5.49 1.33 -1.81
CA GLY A 373 -4.05 1.23 -2.12
C GLY A 373 -3.18 1.05 -0.88
N CYS A 374 -3.77 0.55 0.21
CA CYS A 374 -3.15 0.27 1.50
C CYS A 374 -3.99 -0.76 2.28
N ILE A 375 -3.52 -1.22 3.45
CA ILE A 375 -4.28 -2.10 4.36
C ILE A 375 -4.90 -1.24 5.46
N ASP A 376 -6.20 -0.97 5.39
CA ASP A 376 -6.94 -0.40 6.51
C ASP A 376 -7.49 -1.53 7.41
N PRO A 377 -6.92 -1.74 8.61
CA PRO A 377 -7.34 -2.81 9.49
C PRO A 377 -8.79 -2.65 9.97
N ARG A 378 -9.42 -1.48 9.83
CA ARG A 378 -10.84 -1.29 10.20
C ARG A 378 -11.81 -2.00 9.26
N PHE A 379 -11.36 -2.37 8.06
CA PHE A 379 -12.22 -2.83 6.96
C PHE A 379 -11.73 -4.12 6.30
N ILE A 380 -11.09 -5.01 7.08
CA ILE A 380 -10.67 -6.32 6.59
C ILE A 380 -11.89 -7.20 6.31
N SER A 381 -11.87 -7.93 5.19
CA SER A 381 -12.95 -8.84 4.82
C SER A 381 -13.04 -10.04 5.76
N GLU A 382 -14.26 -10.40 6.16
CA GLU A 382 -14.57 -11.64 6.90
C GLU A 382 -14.04 -12.88 6.17
N ASN A 383 -14.09 -12.89 4.84
CA ASN A 383 -13.58 -14.00 4.05
C ASN A 383 -12.05 -14.10 4.11
N LEU A 384 -11.34 -12.97 4.21
CA LEU A 384 -9.89 -13.00 4.36
C LEU A 384 -9.47 -13.55 5.73
N ILE A 385 -10.20 -13.18 6.79
CA ILE A 385 -9.99 -13.76 8.13
C ILE A 385 -10.19 -15.27 8.07
N ARG A 386 -11.30 -15.75 7.50
CA ARG A 386 -11.56 -17.19 7.35
C ARG A 386 -10.48 -17.92 6.56
N GLU A 387 -9.94 -17.30 5.51
CA GLU A 387 -8.82 -17.84 4.74
C GLU A 387 -7.56 -17.95 5.61
N LEU A 388 -7.26 -16.94 6.43
CA LEU A 388 -6.16 -16.97 7.40
C LEU A 388 -6.37 -18.08 8.44
N ASP A 389 -7.55 -18.18 9.06
CA ASP A 389 -7.86 -19.21 10.06
C ASP A 389 -7.65 -20.62 9.49
N LEU A 390 -8.26 -20.88 8.33
CA LEU A 390 -8.24 -22.19 7.69
C LEU A 390 -6.81 -22.60 7.35
N LEU A 391 -6.06 -21.70 6.69
CA LEU A 391 -4.73 -21.99 6.18
C LEU A 391 -3.66 -21.99 7.28
N SER A 392 -3.88 -21.24 8.37
CA SER A 392 -2.92 -21.15 9.49
C SER A 392 -3.18 -22.16 10.61
N SER A 393 -4.33 -22.85 10.63
CA SER A 393 -4.75 -23.77 11.71
C SER A 393 -3.70 -24.77 12.23
N ASN A 394 -2.75 -25.21 11.40
CA ASN A 394 -1.66 -26.10 11.78
C ASN A 394 -0.30 -25.60 11.31
N ARG A 395 -0.15 -24.28 11.16
CA ARG A 395 1.05 -23.65 10.63
C ARG A 395 1.40 -22.41 11.43
N ARG A 396 2.68 -22.12 11.53
CA ARG A 396 3.11 -20.79 11.98
C ARG A 396 2.72 -19.76 10.93
N LEU A 397 1.95 -18.74 11.31
CA LEU A 397 1.64 -17.60 10.44
C LEU A 397 2.77 -16.56 10.50
N ILE A 398 3.17 -16.07 9.33
CA ILE A 398 4.03 -14.90 9.15
C ILE A 398 3.34 -13.96 8.18
N LEU A 399 3.30 -12.67 8.52
CA LEU A 399 2.76 -11.63 7.66
C LEU A 399 3.88 -10.96 6.89
N GLU A 400 3.70 -10.74 5.60
CA GLU A 400 4.59 -9.90 4.79
C GLU A 400 3.77 -8.89 4.00
N THR A 401 4.19 -7.62 4.02
CA THR A 401 3.53 -6.54 3.30
C THR A 401 4.52 -5.77 2.45
N LYS A 402 4.17 -5.44 1.22
CA LYS A 402 4.96 -4.51 0.39
C LYS A 402 4.45 -3.09 0.47
N GLY A 403 5.30 -2.11 0.17
CA GLY A 403 4.89 -0.72 0.06
C GLY A 403 4.83 0.06 1.36
N CYS A 404 5.22 1.33 1.31
CA CYS A 404 5.26 2.19 2.50
C CYS A 404 3.86 2.51 3.05
N ARG A 405 2.83 2.61 2.19
CA ARG A 405 1.45 2.89 2.64
C ARG A 405 0.89 1.75 3.49
N ASN A 406 1.17 0.50 3.15
CA ASN A 406 0.79 -0.66 3.97
C ASN A 406 1.50 -0.59 5.34
N PHE A 407 2.79 -0.30 5.36
CA PHE A 407 3.58 -0.16 6.58
C PHE A 407 3.05 0.94 7.51
N GLU A 408 2.84 2.13 6.95
CA GLU A 408 2.33 3.30 7.66
C GLU A 408 0.89 3.07 8.16
N MET A 409 0.05 2.35 7.42
CA MET A 409 -1.31 2.06 7.84
C MET A 409 -1.36 1.07 9.00
N LEU A 410 -0.52 0.03 8.98
CA LEU A 410 -0.53 -1.01 10.01
C LEU A 410 0.15 -0.60 11.31
N GLN A 411 1.22 0.22 11.27
CA GLN A 411 1.97 0.71 12.44
C GLN A 411 2.55 -0.37 13.39
N GLY A 412 2.35 -1.67 13.16
CA GLY A 412 2.74 -2.76 14.06
C GLY A 412 1.58 -3.25 14.95
N HIS A 413 1.89 -3.78 16.13
CA HIS A 413 0.98 -4.49 17.04
C HIS A 413 0.31 -5.73 16.43
N LEU A 414 0.84 -6.26 15.32
CA LEU A 414 0.31 -7.48 14.72
C LEU A 414 0.63 -8.67 15.64
N THR A 415 -0.22 -9.68 15.64
CA THR A 415 -0.09 -10.83 16.56
C THR A 415 0.91 -11.89 16.08
N ALA A 416 1.33 -11.78 14.82
CA ALA A 416 2.29 -12.63 14.13
C ALA A 416 3.56 -11.83 13.73
N PRO A 417 4.71 -12.50 13.49
CA PRO A 417 5.89 -11.84 12.97
C PRO A 417 5.56 -11.14 11.65
N TRP A 418 6.01 -9.90 11.51
CA TRP A 418 5.66 -9.06 10.38
C TRP A 418 6.89 -8.57 9.63
N TYR A 419 6.96 -8.91 8.35
CA TYR A 419 7.94 -8.38 7.43
C TYR A 419 7.34 -7.26 6.57
N SER A 420 8.11 -6.20 6.36
CA SER A 420 7.72 -5.12 5.46
C SER A 420 8.89 -4.62 4.66
N SER A 421 8.68 -4.34 3.37
CA SER A 421 9.76 -3.86 2.52
C SER A 421 9.29 -2.85 1.48
N PHE A 422 10.07 -1.79 1.31
CA PHE A 422 9.80 -0.68 0.39
C PHE A 422 11.05 0.21 0.27
N ASN A 423 11.00 1.18 -0.64
CA ASN A 423 12.03 2.21 -0.79
C ASN A 423 11.73 3.43 0.11
N CYS A 424 12.71 3.89 0.91
CA CYS A 424 12.57 5.10 1.73
C CYS A 424 12.87 6.37 0.92
N ASN A 425 11.99 6.68 -0.03
CA ASN A 425 12.14 7.80 -0.97
C ASN A 425 10.99 8.83 -0.90
N ARG A 426 10.18 8.78 0.16
CA ARG A 426 9.06 9.71 0.41
C ARG A 426 9.14 10.22 1.84
N ALA A 427 8.75 11.48 2.08
CA ALA A 427 8.86 12.08 3.41
C ALA A 427 8.23 11.23 4.52
N LEU A 428 7.01 10.71 4.34
CA LEU A 428 6.35 9.93 5.38
C LEU A 428 7.18 8.69 5.75
N SER A 429 7.59 7.90 4.75
CA SER A 429 8.46 6.74 4.96
C SER A 429 9.79 7.09 5.62
N ILE A 430 10.43 8.21 5.26
CA ILE A 430 11.67 8.68 5.89
C ILE A 430 11.41 9.03 7.35
N ARG A 431 10.33 9.74 7.63
CA ARG A 431 9.95 10.22 8.96
C ARG A 431 9.58 9.09 9.91
N THR A 432 8.93 8.03 9.42
CA THR A 432 8.55 6.87 10.25
C THR A 432 9.70 5.88 10.39
N VAL A 433 10.50 5.66 9.35
CA VAL A 433 11.55 4.64 9.37
C VAL A 433 12.88 5.16 9.93
N GLY A 434 13.20 6.44 9.74
CA GLY A 434 14.49 7.00 10.15
C GLY A 434 15.62 6.72 9.16
N ILE A 435 15.30 6.29 7.94
CA ILE A 435 16.23 6.02 6.85
C ILE A 435 15.83 6.89 5.66
N ASP A 436 16.82 7.45 4.96
CA ASP A 436 16.63 8.13 3.68
C ASP A 436 17.41 7.43 2.56
N LEU A 437 16.84 7.45 1.35
CA LEU A 437 17.41 6.97 0.08
C LEU A 437 17.58 5.45 -0.07
N HIS A 438 17.83 4.72 1.01
CA HIS A 438 18.03 3.28 0.96
C HIS A 438 16.71 2.50 1.00
N PRO A 439 16.61 1.34 0.33
CA PRO A 439 15.53 0.41 0.57
C PRO A 439 15.60 -0.15 1.99
N VAL A 440 14.48 -0.70 2.45
CA VAL A 440 14.41 -1.40 3.73
C VAL A 440 13.71 -2.74 3.58
N PHE A 441 14.20 -3.72 4.34
CA PHE A 441 13.54 -5.01 4.57
C PHE A 441 13.49 -5.20 6.08
N ILE A 442 12.33 -4.90 6.65
CA ILE A 442 12.08 -4.75 8.08
C ILE A 442 11.44 -6.02 8.62
N ARG A 443 11.78 -6.39 9.87
CA ARG A 443 11.10 -7.43 10.65
C ARG A 443 10.63 -6.84 11.98
N ILE A 444 9.32 -6.75 12.15
CA ILE A 444 8.67 -6.29 13.38
C ILE A 444 8.21 -7.50 14.20
N PRO A 445 8.61 -7.61 15.47
CA PRO A 445 8.13 -8.65 16.36
C PRO A 445 6.62 -8.57 16.61
N PRO A 446 5.96 -9.72 16.91
CA PRO A 446 4.59 -9.72 17.38
C PRO A 446 4.38 -8.75 18.54
N GLY A 447 3.29 -7.98 18.49
CA GLY A 447 2.87 -7.08 19.57
C GLY A 447 3.67 -5.79 19.71
N LEU A 448 4.67 -5.51 18.85
CA LEU A 448 5.40 -4.23 18.90
C LEU A 448 4.90 -3.23 17.86
N LYS A 449 4.90 -1.94 18.21
CA LYS A 449 4.81 -0.85 17.24
C LYS A 449 6.05 -0.83 16.35
N ALA A 450 5.88 -0.47 15.09
CA ALA A 450 6.98 -0.29 14.15
C ALA A 450 7.58 1.13 14.21
N TYR A 451 6.80 2.11 14.68
CA TYR A 451 7.19 3.48 14.97
C TYR A 451 6.14 4.12 15.89
N ASP A 452 6.48 5.22 16.57
CA ASP A 452 5.54 5.92 17.45
C ASP A 452 5.81 7.42 17.55
N GLY A 453 4.83 8.18 18.06
CA GLY A 453 4.97 9.63 18.30
C GLY A 453 5.05 10.45 17.02
N PHE A 454 4.29 10.09 15.98
CA PHE A 454 4.24 10.88 14.74
C PHE A 454 3.54 12.23 14.93
N ASP A 455 2.58 12.28 15.86
CA ASP A 455 1.90 13.50 16.28
C ASP A 455 2.82 14.43 17.10
N ASN A 456 3.84 13.90 17.78
CA ASN A 456 4.81 14.68 18.54
C ASN A 456 6.23 14.45 17.99
N PRO A 457 6.51 14.91 16.76
CA PRO A 457 7.72 14.54 16.06
C PRO A 457 8.97 15.20 16.65
N VAL A 458 10.10 14.52 16.49
CA VAL A 458 11.43 15.05 16.80
C VAL A 458 12.01 15.68 15.53
N ILE A 459 12.50 16.91 15.65
CA ILE A 459 13.15 17.63 14.54
C ILE A 459 14.63 17.27 14.53
N ARG A 460 15.09 16.69 13.42
CA ARG A 460 16.51 16.39 13.18
C ARG A 460 16.82 16.42 11.68
N ASP A 461 18.10 16.45 11.33
CA ASP A 461 18.54 16.33 9.93
C ASP A 461 18.43 14.87 9.47
N THR A 462 18.36 14.64 8.16
CA THR A 462 18.34 13.27 7.62
C THR A 462 19.68 12.57 7.85
N PRO A 463 19.71 11.23 7.93
CA PRO A 463 20.95 10.47 8.09
C PRO A 463 22.01 10.78 7.04
N SER A 464 21.61 11.05 5.79
CA SER A 464 22.54 11.50 4.73
C SER A 464 23.12 12.91 4.95
N GLY A 465 22.50 13.73 5.81
CA GLY A 465 22.83 15.14 6.02
C GLY A 465 22.36 16.08 4.90
N GLU A 466 21.67 15.55 3.87
CA GLU A 466 21.25 16.33 2.70
C GLU A 466 20.05 17.25 2.99
N ILE A 467 19.16 16.86 3.90
CA ILE A 467 17.94 17.60 4.22
C ILE A 467 17.94 17.94 5.71
N LYS A 468 17.74 19.21 6.02
CA LYS A 468 17.74 19.72 7.39
C LYS A 468 16.34 19.92 7.94
N GLY A 469 16.23 19.76 9.27
CA GLY A 469 15.01 20.08 10.00
C GLY A 469 13.79 19.26 9.57
N VAL A 470 13.97 17.96 9.37
CA VAL A 470 12.90 17.00 9.08
C VAL A 470 12.22 16.56 10.38
N ARG A 471 10.91 16.36 10.34
CA ARG A 471 10.09 15.92 11.49
C ARG A 471 9.96 14.40 11.55
N PHE A 472 10.86 13.72 12.24
CA PHE A 472 10.77 12.27 12.42
C PHE A 472 9.75 11.89 13.49
N ALA A 473 9.18 10.69 13.40
CA ALA A 473 8.41 10.10 14.50
C ALA A 473 9.26 10.08 15.78
N GLY A 474 8.63 10.25 16.95
CA GLY A 474 9.32 10.23 18.25
C GLY A 474 10.18 8.99 18.46
N MET A 475 9.68 7.82 18.03
CA MET A 475 10.47 6.61 17.82
C MET A 475 10.33 6.18 16.37
N THR A 476 11.45 6.13 15.64
CA THR A 476 11.47 5.57 14.28
C THR A 476 11.73 4.07 14.27
N THR A 477 11.44 3.42 13.16
CA THR A 477 11.70 1.98 13.00
C THR A 477 13.18 1.63 13.14
N LYS A 478 14.08 2.51 12.69
CA LYS A 478 15.51 2.35 12.90
C LYS A 478 15.88 2.35 14.38
N ASP A 479 15.30 3.25 15.17
CA ASP A 479 15.52 3.34 16.62
C ASP A 479 15.07 2.04 17.31
N LEU A 480 13.89 1.53 16.95
CA LEU A 480 13.39 0.23 17.41
C LEU A 480 14.36 -0.90 17.05
N CYS A 481 14.75 -1.03 15.78
CA CYS A 481 15.62 -2.10 15.33
C CYS A 481 17.00 -2.06 16.01
N ASP A 482 17.53 -0.88 16.29
CA ASP A 482 18.79 -0.72 17.03
C ASP A 482 18.64 -1.14 18.50
N ALA A 483 17.53 -0.75 19.14
CA ALA A 483 17.22 -1.19 20.50
C ALA A 483 17.10 -2.72 20.59
N LEU A 484 16.43 -3.35 19.62
CA LEU A 484 16.31 -4.81 19.55
C LEU A 484 17.65 -5.50 19.32
N LYS A 485 18.63 -4.89 18.64
CA LYS A 485 19.98 -5.49 18.51
C LYS A 485 20.79 -5.41 19.82
N ASN A 486 20.59 -4.36 20.60
CA ASN A 486 21.33 -4.10 21.82
C ASN A 486 20.81 -4.94 23.01
N ILE A 487 19.52 -5.23 23.01
CA ILE A 487 18.94 -6.23 23.91
C ILE A 487 19.22 -7.60 23.29
N ASN A 488 19.64 -8.60 24.06
CA ASN A 488 19.90 -9.94 23.53
C ASN A 488 18.59 -10.60 23.05
N TYR A 489 18.11 -10.19 21.87
CA TYR A 489 16.78 -10.44 21.33
C TYR A 489 16.37 -11.92 21.24
N PRO A 490 17.29 -12.87 20.98
CA PRO A 490 17.00 -14.30 21.11
C PRO A 490 16.47 -14.69 22.51
N SER A 491 16.88 -13.99 23.58
CA SER A 491 16.36 -14.21 24.94
C SER A 491 14.94 -13.67 25.14
N ILE A 492 14.52 -12.67 24.37
CA ILE A 492 13.15 -12.14 24.36
C ILE A 492 12.23 -13.06 23.56
N LEU A 493 12.67 -13.55 22.40
CA LEU A 493 11.89 -14.51 21.59
C LEU A 493 11.63 -15.84 22.32
N ASN A 494 12.57 -16.29 23.15
CA ASN A 494 12.42 -17.50 23.96
C ASN A 494 11.55 -17.32 25.21
N LYS A 495 11.25 -16.08 25.61
CA LYS A 495 10.33 -15.78 26.71
C LYS A 495 8.97 -15.47 26.12
N GLY A 496 8.13 -16.49 26.04
CA GLY A 496 6.77 -16.38 25.51
C GLY A 496 5.94 -15.25 26.13
N ARG A 497 4.91 -14.85 25.36
CA ARG A 497 3.90 -13.77 25.48
C ARG A 497 3.49 -13.17 26.84
N ASN A 498 3.90 -13.69 28.00
CA ASN A 498 3.39 -13.28 29.31
C ASN A 498 4.36 -12.45 30.18
N GLU A 499 5.62 -12.24 29.79
CA GLU A 499 6.60 -11.57 30.68
C GLU A 499 7.04 -10.16 30.27
N LEU A 500 6.67 -9.66 29.09
CA LEU A 500 7.38 -8.49 28.57
C LEU A 500 6.91 -7.12 29.04
N GLY A 501 5.76 -6.96 29.70
CA GLY A 501 5.38 -5.69 30.34
C GLY A 501 5.68 -4.43 29.50
N ILE A 502 5.42 -4.46 28.18
CA ILE A 502 5.83 -3.44 27.22
C ILE A 502 4.80 -2.30 27.16
N ASP A 503 4.29 -1.87 28.31
CA ASP A 503 3.44 -0.67 28.40
C ASP A 503 4.27 0.61 28.62
N THR A 504 5.61 0.51 28.56
CA THR A 504 6.53 1.63 28.86
C THR A 504 7.63 1.88 27.82
N LEU A 505 7.49 1.40 26.59
CA LEU A 505 8.35 1.80 25.47
C LEU A 505 7.57 2.55 24.39
#